data_AF-A0A528MFL6-F1
#
_entry.id   AF-A0A528MFL6-F1
#
_cell.length_a   1.000
_cell.length_b   1.000
_cell.length_c   1.000
_cell.angle_alpha   90.00
_cell.angle_beta   90.00
_cell.angle_gamma   90.00
#
_symmetry.space_group_name_H-M   'P 1'
#
loop_
_entity.id
_entity.type
_entity.pdbx_description
1 polymer ?
#
loop_
_entity_poly.entity_id
_entity_poly.type
_entity_poly.pdbx_seq_one_letter_code
_entity_poly.pdbx_strand_id
1 'polypeptide(L)'
;MVLDTRAKQVADKHHGIVHHGIVVIGAGFDSAFFLHPFVRRRKARVPVLEWGRHDTDDRQLERGPDSNIRDEDTYSGRPWNYTIGLTGGTNCRFGQTPPFHTR
;
A
#
# COMPACT_ATOMS: atom_id res chain seq x y z
N MET A 1 -18.36 5.88 7.86
CA MET A 1 -18.69 6.52 6.57
C MET A 1 -18.72 5.42 5.52
N VAL A 2 -19.91 4.96 5.14
CA VAL A 2 -20.08 3.91 4.11
C VAL A 2 -20.25 4.63 2.78
N LEU A 3 -19.24 4.56 1.92
CA LEU A 3 -19.36 5.03 0.55
C LEU A 3 -20.18 3.98 -0.23
N ASP A 4 -21.45 4.28 -0.44
CA ASP A 4 -22.34 3.53 -1.33
C ASP A 4 -21.95 3.78 -2.79
N THR A 5 -20.89 3.12 -3.25
CA THR A 5 -20.56 3.06 -4.67
C THR A 5 -21.42 1.97 -5.31
N ARG A 6 -22.47 2.42 -6.02
CA ARG A 6 -23.36 1.59 -6.83
C ARG A 6 -22.55 0.64 -7.70
N ALA A 7 -22.78 -0.67 -7.52
CA ALA A 7 -22.02 -1.78 -8.08
C ALA A 7 -21.97 -1.87 -9.63
N LYS A 8 -22.58 -0.94 -10.37
CA LYS A 8 -22.66 -0.96 -11.83
C LYS A 8 -21.52 -0.24 -12.57
N GLN A 9 -20.59 0.42 -11.88
CA GLN A 9 -19.47 1.15 -12.50
C GLN A 9 -18.09 0.61 -12.08
N VAL A 10 -17.91 -0.71 -12.01
CA VAL A 10 -16.65 -1.29 -11.51
C VAL A 10 -15.63 -1.59 -12.61
N ALA A 11 -16.01 -1.59 -13.88
CA ALA A 11 -15.06 -1.51 -15.01
C ALA A 11 -15.83 -1.36 -16.34
N ASP A 12 -16.23 -0.15 -16.70
CA ASP A 12 -16.64 0.11 -18.10
C ASP A 12 -15.40 0.46 -18.91
N LYS A 13 -15.15 -0.31 -19.98
CA LYS A 13 -14.14 0.01 -21.00
C LYS A 13 -14.78 0.98 -22.00
N HIS A 14 -14.62 2.27 -21.76
CA HIS A 14 -14.87 3.28 -22.79
C HIS A 14 -13.52 3.61 -23.47
N HIS A 15 -13.44 3.44 -24.79
CA HIS A 15 -12.29 3.91 -25.61
C HIS A 15 -10.90 3.41 -25.18
N GLY A 16 -10.79 2.19 -24.65
CA GLY A 16 -9.51 1.64 -24.17
C GLY A 16 -9.06 2.15 -22.80
N ILE A 17 -9.82 3.05 -22.18
CA ILE A 17 -9.62 3.54 -20.82
C ILE A 17 -10.33 2.60 -19.86
N VAL A 18 -9.59 2.04 -18.90
CA VAL A 18 -10.15 1.19 -17.84
C VAL A 18 -10.56 2.09 -16.69
N HIS A 19 -11.86 2.28 -16.51
CA HIS A 19 -12.38 2.96 -15.33
C HIS A 19 -12.30 2.03 -14.12
N HIS A 20 -11.50 2.41 -13.13
CA HIS A 20 -11.46 1.72 -11.84
C HIS A 20 -12.33 2.50 -10.85
N GLY A 21 -13.35 1.85 -10.30
CA GLY A 21 -14.21 2.49 -9.29
C GLY A 21 -13.49 2.82 -7.98
N ILE A 22 -12.30 2.23 -7.76
CA ILE A 22 -11.41 2.47 -6.62
C ILE A 22 -9.97 2.40 -7.11
N VAL A 23 -9.14 3.34 -6.65
CA VAL A 23 -7.68 3.32 -6.77
C VAL A 23 -7.11 3.39 -5.36
N VAL A 24 -6.07 2.61 -5.07
CA VAL A 24 -5.37 2.65 -3.79
C VAL A 24 -4.00 3.30 -4.00
N ILE A 25 -3.67 4.28 -3.16
CA ILE A 25 -2.38 4.97 -3.17
C ILE A 25 -1.63 4.57 -1.90
N GLY A 26 -0.43 4.05 -2.07
CA GLY A 26 0.36 3.40 -1.02
C GLY A 26 -0.03 1.94 -0.86
N ALA A 27 0.96 1.06 -0.77
CA ALA A 27 0.80 -0.38 -0.58
C ALA A 27 1.22 -0.82 0.82
N GLY A 28 1.04 0.03 1.83
CA GLY A 28 1.33 -0.25 3.24
C GLY A 28 0.31 -1.16 3.94
N PHE A 29 0.49 -1.34 5.24
CA PHE A 29 -0.39 -2.14 6.09
C PHE A 29 -1.87 -1.77 5.94
N ASP A 30 -2.20 -0.48 6.11
CA ASP A 30 -3.60 -0.02 6.07
C ASP A 30 -4.26 -0.36 4.72
N SER A 31 -3.57 -0.07 3.63
CA SER A 31 -4.02 -0.40 2.28
C SER A 31 -4.30 -1.89 2.13
N ALA A 32 -3.37 -2.75 2.54
CA ALA A 32 -3.54 -4.20 2.48
C ALA A 32 -4.69 -4.68 3.40
N PHE A 33 -4.80 -4.12 4.60
CA PHE A 33 -5.81 -4.44 5.60
C PHE A 33 -7.23 -4.17 5.08
N PHE A 34 -7.46 -3.05 4.41
CA PHE A 34 -8.76 -2.73 3.81
C PHE A 34 -8.98 -3.43 2.47
N LEU A 35 -7.94 -3.58 1.64
CA LEU A 35 -8.07 -4.14 0.30
C LEU A 35 -8.35 -5.65 0.33
N HIS A 36 -7.70 -6.41 1.22
CA HIS A 36 -7.87 -7.86 1.33
C HIS A 36 -9.35 -8.29 1.51
N PRO A 37 -10.11 -7.77 2.49
CA PRO A 37 -11.52 -8.11 2.60
C PRO A 37 -12.39 -7.48 1.50
N PHE A 38 -11.98 -6.35 0.92
CA PHE A 38 -12.70 -5.71 -0.18
C PHE A 38 -12.72 -6.60 -1.43
N VAL A 39 -11.55 -7.04 -1.91
CA VAL A 39 -11.44 -7.87 -3.13
C VAL A 39 -12.02 -9.28 -2.95
N ARG A 40 -12.09 -9.77 -1.70
CA ARG A 40 -12.76 -11.04 -1.39
C ARG A 40 -14.28 -10.96 -1.49
N ARG A 41 -14.87 -9.79 -1.19
CA ARG A 41 -16.32 -9.57 -1.23
C ARG A 41 -16.80 -9.01 -2.57
N ARG A 42 -15.93 -8.36 -3.32
CA ARG A 42 -16.23 -7.73 -4.60
C ARG A 42 -15.27 -8.22 -5.66
N LYS A 43 -15.79 -8.77 -6.77
CA LYS A 43 -15.00 -9.04 -7.98
C LYS A 43 -14.65 -7.70 -8.64
N ALA A 44 -13.55 -7.09 -8.20
CA ALA A 44 -13.06 -5.80 -8.69
C ALA A 44 -11.58 -5.92 -9.07
N ARG A 45 -11.19 -5.21 -10.13
CA ARG A 45 -9.79 -4.93 -10.42
C ARG A 45 -9.46 -3.61 -9.74
N VAL A 46 -8.46 -3.61 -8.87
CA VAL A 46 -8.08 -2.43 -8.08
C VAL A 46 -6.61 -2.13 -8.36
N PRO A 47 -6.28 -1.03 -9.05
CA PRO A 47 -4.91 -0.59 -9.19
C PRO A 47 -4.43 -0.09 -7.83
N VAL A 48 -3.25 -0.59 -7.44
CA VAL A 48 -2.52 -0.15 -6.25
C VAL A 48 -1.26 0.53 -6.75
N LEU A 49 -1.08 1.79 -6.37
CA LEU A 49 0.06 2.60 -6.74
C LEU A 49 0.99 2.70 -5.54
N GLU A 50 2.24 2.30 -5.71
CA GLU A 50 3.29 2.42 -4.69
C GLU A 50 4.44 3.25 -5.27
N TRP A 51 5.00 4.15 -4.46
CA TRP A 51 6.10 5.01 -4.90
C TRP A 51 7.41 4.20 -4.95
N GLY A 52 7.64 3.36 -3.95
CA GLY A 52 8.83 2.53 -3.88
C GLY A 52 8.76 1.29 -4.77
N ARG A 53 9.89 0.60 -4.87
CA ARG A 53 9.99 -0.65 -5.63
C ARG A 53 9.39 -1.81 -4.83
N HIS A 54 8.99 -2.86 -5.54
CA HIS A 54 8.91 -4.18 -4.94
C HIS A 54 10.32 -4.76 -4.82
N ASP A 55 10.79 -4.85 -3.57
CA ASP A 55 12.05 -5.46 -3.22
C ASP A 55 11.80 -6.81 -2.56
N THR A 56 12.55 -7.82 -3.00
CA THR A 56 12.47 -9.16 -2.46
C THR A 56 13.25 -9.26 -1.16
N ASP A 57 12.81 -10.16 -0.28
CA ASP A 57 13.48 -10.45 0.99
C ASP A 57 14.98 -10.77 0.77
N ASP A 58 15.31 -11.56 -0.26
CA ASP A 58 16.72 -11.88 -0.59
C ASP A 58 17.58 -10.62 -0.82
N ARG A 59 17.02 -9.59 -1.47
CA ARG A 59 17.72 -8.32 -1.72
C ARG A 59 17.94 -7.57 -0.41
N GLN A 60 16.94 -7.56 0.47
CA GLN A 60 17.02 -6.89 1.77
C GLN A 60 18.06 -7.57 2.66
N LEU A 61 18.09 -8.91 2.68
CA LEU A 61 19.09 -9.68 3.41
C LEU A 61 20.52 -9.45 2.89
N GLU A 62 20.69 -9.33 1.57
CA GLU A 62 22.00 -9.07 0.97
C GLU A 62 22.50 -7.64 1.23
N ARG A 63 21.62 -6.64 1.09
CA ARG A 63 22.02 -5.23 1.03
C ARG A 63 21.82 -4.48 2.34
N GLY A 64 20.87 -4.90 3.17
CA GLY A 64 20.48 -4.27 4.43
C GLY A 64 19.23 -3.38 4.30
N PRO A 65 19.22 -2.33 3.45
CA PRO A 65 18.07 -1.43 3.31
C PRO A 65 16.84 -2.06 2.63
N ASP A 66 15.67 -1.71 3.15
CA ASP A 66 14.36 -2.14 2.65
C ASP A 66 13.80 -1.26 1.52
N SER A 67 14.50 -0.17 1.20
CA SER A 67 14.20 0.72 0.08
C SER A 67 15.48 1.16 -0.63
N ASN A 68 15.39 1.44 -1.93
CA ASN A 68 16.43 2.12 -2.69
C ASN A 68 16.28 3.66 -2.68
N ILE A 69 15.21 4.18 -2.09
CA ILE A 69 14.99 5.63 -1.95
C ILE A 69 15.52 6.03 -0.58
N ARG A 70 16.38 7.05 -0.55
CA ARG A 70 16.96 7.55 0.70
C ARG A 70 16.02 8.56 1.32
N ASP A 71 15.98 8.60 2.65
CA ASP A 71 15.14 9.57 3.37
C ASP A 71 15.50 11.01 3.00
N GLU A 72 16.79 11.28 2.75
CA GLU A 72 17.29 12.60 2.30
C GLU A 72 16.73 13.05 0.95
N ASP A 73 16.34 12.11 0.08
CA ASP A 73 15.76 12.39 -1.23
C ASP A 73 14.24 12.64 -1.15
N THR A 74 13.69 12.67 0.07
CA THR A 74 12.24 12.70 0.32
C THR A 74 11.87 13.90 1.20
N TYR A 75 10.80 13.81 2.01
CA TYR A 75 10.33 14.92 2.82
C TYR A 75 11.37 15.34 3.86
N SER A 76 11.91 16.55 3.73
CA SER A 76 12.99 17.07 4.58
C SER A 76 12.53 17.85 5.81
N GLY A 77 11.21 17.96 6.05
CA GLY A 77 10.68 18.82 7.11
C GLY A 77 10.72 18.21 8.53
N ARG A 78 10.81 16.88 8.66
CA ARG A 78 10.94 16.15 9.94
C ARG A 78 11.71 14.83 9.73
N PRO A 79 12.49 14.37 10.72
CA PRO A 79 13.19 13.08 10.64
C PRO A 79 12.23 11.93 10.96
N TRP A 80 11.30 11.66 10.04
CA TRP A 80 10.43 10.50 10.15
C TRP A 80 11.09 9.32 9.45
N ASN A 81 11.17 8.18 10.14
CA ASN A 81 11.59 6.93 9.53
C ASN A 81 10.35 6.26 8.93
N TYR A 82 10.35 6.07 7.61
CA TYR A 82 9.31 5.35 6.91
C TYR A 82 9.88 4.60 5.72
N THR A 83 9.26 3.48 5.37
CA THR A 83 9.68 2.66 4.24
C THR A 83 8.94 3.09 2.99
N ILE A 84 9.67 3.47 1.95
CA ILE A 84 9.12 3.73 0.62
C ILE A 84 9.32 2.46 -0.21
N GLY A 85 8.30 1.63 -0.30
CA GLY A 85 8.39 0.30 -0.90
C GLY A 85 7.11 -0.51 -0.74
N LEU A 86 6.98 -1.58 -1.51
CA LEU A 86 5.84 -2.50 -1.37
C LEU A 86 5.74 -2.98 0.09
N THR A 87 4.53 -3.02 0.65
CA THR A 87 4.21 -3.31 2.08
C THR A 87 4.52 -2.18 3.08
N GLY A 88 5.23 -1.13 2.64
CA GLY A 88 5.59 0.04 3.45
C GLY A 88 6.28 -0.35 4.76
N GLY A 89 5.89 0.31 5.85
CA GLY A 89 6.46 0.07 7.18
C GLY A 89 6.33 -1.37 7.71
N THR A 90 5.56 -2.24 7.06
CA THR A 90 5.46 -3.66 7.43
C THR A 90 6.77 -4.40 7.18
N ASN A 91 7.55 -3.98 6.18
CA ASN A 91 8.90 -4.52 5.93
C ASN A 91 9.89 -4.15 7.06
N CYS A 92 9.81 -2.91 7.59
CA CYS A 92 10.80 -2.40 8.54
C CYS A 92 10.45 -2.58 10.04
N ARG A 93 9.26 -3.06 10.41
CA ARG A 93 8.78 -2.99 11.81
C ARG A 93 9.29 -4.11 12.73
N PHE A 94 10.33 -4.86 12.36
CA PHE A 94 10.84 -6.02 13.13
C PHE A 94 9.73 -7.00 13.58
N GLY A 95 8.60 -7.05 12.86
CA GLY A 95 7.42 -7.81 13.26
C GLY A 95 6.73 -7.37 14.56
N GLN A 96 7.04 -6.20 15.12
CA GLN A 96 6.46 -5.74 16.39
C GLN A 96 4.99 -5.34 16.23
N THR A 97 4.10 -6.08 16.88
CA THR A 97 2.65 -5.87 16.90
C THR A 97 2.14 -5.70 18.33
N PRO A 98 2.57 -4.66 19.06
CA PRO A 98 2.11 -4.45 20.42
C PRO A 98 0.57 -4.28 20.41
N PRO A 99 -0.15 -4.96 21.32
CA PRO A 99 -1.58 -4.76 21.44
C PRO A 99 -1.87 -3.31 21.84
N PHE A 100 -2.96 -2.76 21.32
CA PHE A 100 -3.43 -1.45 21.75
C PHE A 100 -3.83 -1.52 23.24
N HIS A 101 -3.09 -0.84 24.10
CA HIS A 101 -3.42 -0.76 25.52
C HIS A 101 -4.58 0.21 25.71
N THR A 102 -5.69 -0.27 26.28
CA THR A 102 -6.94 0.49 26.43
C THR A 102 -7.14 1.10 27.82
N ARG A 103 -6.10 1.18 28.65
CA ARG A 103 -6.17 1.76 30.00
C ARG A 103 -5.30 3.00 30.11
#